data_AF-A0A819EV30-F1
#
_entry.id   AF-A0A819EV30-F1
#
_cell.length_a   1.000
_cell.length_b   1.000
_cell.length_c   1.000
_cell.angle_alpha   90.00
_cell.angle_beta   90.00
_cell.angle_gamma   90.00
#
_symmetry.space_group_name_H-M   'P 1'
#
loop_
_entity.id
_entity.type
_entity.pdbx_description
1 polymer ?
#
loop_
_entity_poly.entity_id
_entity_poly.type
_entity_poly.pdbx_seq_one_letter_code
_entity_poly.pdbx_strand_id
1 'polypeptide(L)'
;MFKQRLFLIVSFLVVCLAVIIGVLDSMKTRFYIFDPEQLHKLVQQALIANGHLNITDGKLIPIIQQSPNTIRLVIDYITVELQKTIDKRYLTDKEEWIFNNAGGAMGAMFIIHASLTEYLIIFGTPLGTEGHTGLHTADDYFHILYGEQWAFSAGSLDKEIYQVGSVHYLPKGTSKQFKMHRGCWALEYARGWIPPMMPFGFADTLTSTLDFITFYHTLRISGREMIRNLLQGKI
;
A
#
# COMPACT_ATOMS: atom_id res chain seq x y z
N MET A 1 48.63 10.41 6.49
CA MET A 1 48.38 9.96 5.09
C MET A 1 47.28 8.89 4.96
N PHE A 2 47.34 7.73 5.61
CA PHE A 2 46.32 6.67 5.45
C PHE A 2 44.89 7.12 5.80
N LYS A 3 44.70 7.77 6.97
CA LYS A 3 43.39 8.28 7.41
C LYS A 3 42.77 9.31 6.45
N GLN A 4 43.59 10.18 5.87
CA GLN A 4 43.13 11.18 4.89
C GLN A 4 42.72 10.54 3.57
N ARG A 5 43.49 9.56 3.07
CA ARG A 5 43.13 8.80 1.86
C ARG A 5 41.83 7.99 2.07
N LEU A 6 41.69 7.34 3.23
CA LEU A 6 40.47 6.61 3.59
C LEU A 6 39.26 7.55 3.66
N PHE A 7 39.40 8.71 4.31
CA PHE A 7 38.33 9.71 4.40
C PHE A 7 37.90 10.20 3.01
N LEU A 8 38.84 10.47 2.11
CA LEU A 8 38.53 10.89 0.73
C LEU A 8 37.82 9.80 -0.06
N ILE A 9 38.26 8.54 0.07
CA ILE A 9 37.61 7.40 -0.59
C ILE A 9 36.18 7.22 -0.08
N VAL A 10 35.97 7.23 1.23
CA VAL A 10 34.63 7.08 1.82
C VAL A 10 33.73 8.25 1.41
N SER A 11 34.23 9.48 1.47
CA SER A 11 33.46 10.66 1.05
C SER A 11 33.07 10.58 -0.42
N PHE A 12 34.00 10.18 -1.29
CA PHE A 12 33.72 9.97 -2.70
C PHE A 12 32.67 8.88 -2.93
N LEU A 13 32.77 7.74 -2.25
CA LEU A 13 31.77 6.67 -2.36
C LEU A 13 30.39 7.11 -1.88
N VAL A 14 30.30 7.88 -0.80
CA VAL A 14 29.03 8.43 -0.30
C VAL A 14 28.41 9.39 -1.31
N VAL A 15 29.20 10.29 -1.89
CA VAL A 15 28.72 11.22 -2.93
C VAL A 15 28.26 10.46 -4.17
N CYS A 16 29.04 9.50 -4.65
CA CYS A 16 28.66 8.65 -5.79
C CYS A 16 27.35 7.90 -5.52
N LEU A 17 27.20 7.31 -4.34
CA LEU A 17 25.96 6.62 -3.95
C LEU A 17 24.78 7.59 -3.89
N ALA A 18 24.94 8.78 -3.31
CA ALA A 18 23.90 9.79 -3.25
C ALA A 18 23.46 10.25 -4.66
N VAL A 19 24.42 10.43 -5.57
CA VAL A 19 24.12 10.76 -6.97
C VAL A 19 23.36 9.63 -7.65
N ILE A 20 23.78 8.37 -7.48
CA ILE A 20 23.08 7.20 -8.04
C ILE A 20 21.65 7.13 -7.52
N ILE A 21 21.45 7.27 -6.20
CA ILE A 21 20.12 7.27 -5.58
C ILE A 21 19.26 8.41 -6.14
N GLY A 22 19.82 9.62 -6.27
CA GLY A 22 19.13 10.77 -6.84
C GLY A 22 18.70 10.55 -8.29
N VAL A 23 19.57 9.96 -9.12
CA VAL A 23 19.26 9.62 -10.52
C VAL A 23 18.16 8.55 -10.57
N LEU A 24 18.28 7.48 -9.79
CA LEU A 24 17.25 6.44 -9.73
C LEU A 24 15.89 7.01 -9.27
N ASP A 25 15.89 7.85 -8.23
CA ASP A 25 14.68 8.50 -7.73
C ASP A 25 14.03 9.44 -8.76
N SER A 26 14.81 10.06 -9.64
CA SER A 26 14.30 10.89 -10.74
C SER A 26 13.62 10.08 -11.86
N MET A 27 13.96 8.79 -11.99
CA MET A 27 13.45 7.93 -13.07
C MET A 27 12.22 7.12 -12.67
N LYS A 28 11.98 6.91 -11.37
CA LYS A 28 10.95 5.99 -10.87
C LYS A 28 9.55 6.23 -11.44
N THR A 29 9.19 7.49 -11.70
CA THR A 29 7.86 7.85 -12.21
C THR A 29 7.57 7.32 -13.61
N ARG A 30 8.62 7.02 -14.40
CA ARG A 30 8.49 6.41 -15.73
C ARG A 30 7.98 4.98 -15.70
N PHE A 31 8.12 4.33 -14.54
CA PHE A 31 7.68 2.96 -14.35
C PHE A 31 6.27 2.88 -13.77
N TYR A 32 5.64 4.00 -13.41
CA TYR A 32 4.31 3.98 -12.83
C TYR A 32 3.26 3.57 -13.86
N ILE A 33 2.46 2.56 -13.52
CA ILE A 33 1.35 2.07 -14.35
C ILE A 33 -0.02 2.46 -13.78
N PHE A 34 -0.08 2.87 -12.51
CA PHE A 34 -1.31 3.37 -11.90
C PHE A 34 -1.26 4.89 -11.73
N ASP A 35 -2.39 5.53 -11.99
CA ASP A 35 -2.60 6.93 -11.66
C ASP A 35 -3.54 7.02 -10.44
N PRO A 36 -3.16 7.73 -9.35
CA PRO A 36 -3.97 7.79 -8.13
C PRO A 36 -5.38 8.34 -8.35
N GLU A 37 -5.56 9.31 -9.25
CA GLU A 37 -6.89 9.89 -9.50
C GLU A 37 -7.78 8.92 -10.27
N GLN A 38 -7.22 8.26 -11.29
CA GLN A 38 -7.94 7.22 -12.03
C GLN A 38 -8.28 6.03 -11.13
N LEU A 39 -7.37 5.61 -10.27
CA LEU A 39 -7.60 4.54 -9.31
C LEU A 39 -8.70 4.92 -8.30
N HIS A 40 -8.68 6.16 -7.80
CA HIS A 40 -9.73 6.65 -6.92
C HIS A 40 -11.11 6.65 -7.59
N LYS A 41 -11.18 7.13 -8.84
CA LYS A 41 -12.42 7.12 -9.64
C LYS A 41 -12.92 5.69 -9.84
N LEU A 42 -12.02 4.74 -10.16
CA LEU A 42 -12.37 3.33 -10.31
C LEU A 42 -12.96 2.76 -9.01
N VAL A 43 -12.34 3.05 -7.86
CA VAL A 43 -12.86 2.61 -6.55
C VAL A 43 -14.25 3.18 -6.29
N GLN A 44 -14.47 4.47 -6.54
CA GLN A 44 -15.79 5.08 -6.35
C GLN A 44 -16.85 4.44 -7.27
N GLN A 45 -16.51 4.18 -8.54
CA GLN A 45 -17.39 3.48 -9.47
C GLN A 45 -17.73 2.07 -8.99
N ALA A 46 -16.73 1.31 -8.52
CA ALA A 46 -16.92 -0.02 -7.97
C ALA A 46 -17.83 0.00 -6.74
N LEU A 47 -17.65 0.98 -5.84
CA LEU A 47 -18.48 1.14 -4.65
C LEU A 47 -19.92 1.53 -5.00
N ILE A 48 -20.14 2.41 -5.98
CA ILE A 48 -21.49 2.78 -6.45
C ILE A 48 -22.18 1.57 -7.09
N ALA A 49 -21.49 0.89 -8.03
CA ALA A 49 -22.03 -0.25 -8.76
C ALA A 49 -22.46 -1.40 -7.85
N ASN A 50 -21.81 -1.53 -6.69
CA ASN A 50 -22.08 -2.57 -5.70
C ASN A 50 -22.86 -2.07 -4.47
N GLY A 51 -23.45 -0.87 -4.51
CA GLY A 51 -24.36 -0.38 -3.47
C GLY A 51 -23.69 0.02 -2.15
N HIS A 52 -22.40 0.33 -2.16
CA HIS A 52 -21.64 0.86 -1.01
C HIS A 52 -21.64 2.40 -0.95
N LEU A 53 -21.83 3.05 -2.10
CA LEU A 53 -21.98 4.50 -2.21
C LEU A 53 -23.26 4.83 -2.98
N ASN A 54 -23.95 5.90 -2.58
CA ASN A 54 -24.99 6.54 -3.36
C ASN A 54 -24.55 7.94 -3.80
N ILE A 55 -25.11 8.43 -4.90
CA ILE A 55 -24.98 9.83 -5.31
C ILE A 55 -26.27 10.55 -4.94
N THR A 56 -26.18 11.57 -4.09
CA THR A 56 -27.30 12.45 -3.74
C THR A 56 -26.83 13.89 -3.87
N ASP A 57 -27.52 14.70 -4.67
CA ASP A 57 -27.17 16.09 -4.96
C ASP A 57 -25.70 16.28 -5.40
N GLY A 58 -25.19 15.35 -6.20
CA GLY A 58 -23.80 15.35 -6.67
C GLY A 58 -22.75 14.98 -5.61
N LYS A 59 -23.17 14.60 -4.40
CA LYS A 59 -22.29 14.15 -3.32
C LYS A 59 -22.36 12.63 -3.17
N LEU A 60 -21.21 12.03 -2.89
CA LEU A 60 -21.10 10.62 -2.55
C LEU A 60 -21.45 10.42 -1.07
N ILE A 61 -22.37 9.50 -0.80
CA ILE A 61 -22.83 9.19 0.54
C ILE A 61 -22.62 7.69 0.80
N PRO A 62 -21.86 7.32 1.85
CA PRO A 62 -21.72 5.94 2.29
C PRO A 62 -23.06 5.28 2.63
N ILE A 63 -23.26 4.07 2.12
CA ILE A 63 -24.36 3.20 2.52
C ILE A 63 -23.83 2.23 3.58
N ILE A 64 -24.48 2.18 4.74
CA ILE A 64 -24.08 1.29 5.83
C ILE A 64 -24.24 -0.17 5.40
N GLN A 65 -23.12 -0.88 5.33
CA GLN A 65 -23.08 -2.30 5.02
C GLN A 65 -23.05 -3.15 6.29
N GLN A 66 -23.90 -4.18 6.34
CA GLN A 66 -24.00 -5.08 7.50
C GLN A 66 -22.81 -6.04 7.63
N SER A 67 -22.10 -6.33 6.54
CA SER A 67 -21.01 -7.30 6.53
C SER A 67 -19.87 -6.85 5.61
N PRO A 68 -18.60 -7.02 6.02
CA PRO A 68 -17.45 -6.82 5.15
C PRO A 68 -17.45 -7.73 3.92
N ASN A 69 -18.13 -8.89 3.94
CA ASN A 69 -18.17 -9.80 2.79
C ASN A 69 -18.77 -9.16 1.53
N THR A 70 -19.53 -8.07 1.68
CA THR A 70 -20.08 -7.27 0.58
C THR A 70 -18.99 -6.61 -0.28
N ILE A 71 -17.75 -6.48 0.21
CA ILE A 71 -16.63 -5.93 -0.58
C ILE A 71 -16.09 -6.91 -1.61
N ARG A 72 -16.42 -8.21 -1.56
CA ARG A 72 -15.91 -9.17 -2.56
C ARG A 72 -16.28 -8.74 -3.98
N LEU A 73 -17.53 -8.34 -4.19
CA LEU A 73 -17.99 -7.83 -5.48
C LEU A 73 -17.30 -6.51 -5.89
N VAL A 74 -16.92 -5.68 -4.91
CA VAL A 74 -16.14 -4.46 -5.15
C VAL A 74 -14.73 -4.80 -5.62
N ILE A 75 -14.06 -5.76 -4.97
CA ILE A 75 -12.72 -6.25 -5.34
C ILE A 75 -12.76 -6.90 -6.72
N ASP A 76 -13.76 -7.72 -7.00
CA ASP A 76 -13.96 -8.37 -8.31
C ASP A 76 -14.13 -7.32 -9.41
N TYR A 77 -14.99 -6.31 -9.18
CA TYR A 77 -15.19 -5.20 -10.11
C TYR A 77 -13.88 -4.48 -10.40
N ILE A 78 -13.13 -4.08 -9.35
CA ILE A 78 -11.85 -3.38 -9.50
C ILE A 78 -10.88 -4.24 -10.31
N THR A 79 -10.76 -5.52 -9.98
CA THR A 79 -9.82 -6.43 -10.66
C THR A 79 -10.17 -6.60 -12.15
N VAL A 80 -11.46 -6.75 -12.48
CA VAL A 80 -11.94 -6.88 -13.86
C VAL A 80 -11.69 -5.59 -14.66
N GLU A 81 -11.98 -4.42 -14.09
CA GLU A 81 -11.74 -3.15 -14.77
C GLU A 81 -10.24 -2.86 -14.96
N LEU A 82 -9.41 -3.17 -13.96
CA LEU A 82 -7.96 -3.04 -14.08
C LEU A 82 -7.40 -3.91 -15.21
N GLN A 83 -7.93 -5.12 -15.43
CA GLN A 83 -7.52 -5.99 -16.53
C GLN A 83 -7.88 -5.43 -17.92
N LYS A 84 -8.80 -4.45 -18.01
CA LYS A 84 -9.14 -3.76 -19.27
C LYS A 84 -8.19 -2.62 -19.57
N THR A 85 -7.65 -1.96 -18.53
CA THR A 85 -6.83 -0.75 -18.68
C THR A 85 -5.33 -0.99 -18.51
N ILE A 86 -4.95 -2.03 -17.77
CA ILE A 86 -3.57 -2.40 -17.47
C ILE A 86 -3.25 -3.73 -18.15
N ASP A 87 -2.04 -3.86 -18.71
CA ASP A 87 -1.57 -5.13 -19.27
C ASP A 87 -1.59 -6.21 -18.18
N LYS A 88 -2.38 -7.27 -18.42
CA LYS A 88 -2.60 -8.39 -17.50
C LYS A 88 -1.29 -9.02 -17.01
N ARG A 89 -0.19 -8.94 -17.77
CA ARG A 89 1.12 -9.48 -17.36
C ARG A 89 1.62 -8.89 -16.05
N TYR A 90 1.25 -7.64 -15.75
CA TYR A 90 1.64 -6.92 -14.54
C TYR A 90 0.74 -7.20 -13.34
N LEU A 91 -0.43 -7.82 -13.55
CA LEU A 91 -1.39 -8.13 -12.48
C LEU A 91 -1.25 -9.58 -12.05
N THR A 92 -1.53 -9.88 -10.78
CA THR A 92 -1.64 -11.27 -10.30
C THR A 92 -2.79 -11.97 -11.03
N ASP A 93 -2.66 -13.28 -11.22
CA ASP A 93 -3.73 -14.18 -11.64
C ASP A 93 -4.28 -15.03 -10.48
N LYS A 94 -3.77 -14.83 -9.26
CA LYS A 94 -4.10 -15.63 -8.08
C LYS A 94 -4.53 -14.74 -6.92
N GLU A 95 -5.68 -15.07 -6.33
CA GLU A 95 -6.12 -14.54 -5.03
C GLU A 95 -5.47 -15.34 -3.90
N GLU A 96 -4.37 -14.82 -3.35
CA GLU A 96 -3.66 -15.39 -2.21
C GLU A 96 -3.69 -14.40 -1.03
N TRP A 97 -4.43 -14.76 0.02
CA TRP A 97 -4.53 -13.98 1.26
C TRP A 97 -3.45 -14.39 2.25
N ILE A 98 -2.82 -13.40 2.88
CA ILE A 98 -1.79 -13.59 3.92
C ILE A 98 -1.98 -12.61 5.05
N PHE A 99 -1.70 -13.03 6.29
CA PHE A 99 -1.66 -12.09 7.41
C PHE A 99 -0.47 -11.14 7.25
N ASN A 100 -0.67 -9.92 7.74
CA ASN A 100 0.35 -8.88 7.77
C ASN A 100 0.37 -8.24 9.17
N ASN A 101 1.55 -8.22 9.78
CA ASN A 101 1.81 -7.61 11.08
C ASN A 101 2.93 -6.57 10.91
N ALA A 102 2.62 -5.30 11.11
CA ALA A 102 3.56 -4.21 10.98
C ALA A 102 3.13 -2.98 11.79
N GLY A 103 4.09 -2.31 12.43
CA GLY A 103 3.84 -1.08 13.20
C GLY A 103 2.90 -1.26 14.40
N GLY A 104 2.79 -2.48 14.94
CA GLY A 104 1.83 -2.85 16.00
C GLY A 104 0.42 -3.19 15.48
N ALA A 105 0.16 -2.97 14.18
CA ALA A 105 -1.10 -3.30 13.55
C ALA A 105 -1.08 -4.73 12.97
N MET A 106 -2.26 -5.34 12.90
CA MET A 106 -2.48 -6.66 12.30
C MET A 106 -3.68 -6.62 11.36
N GLY A 107 -3.48 -7.12 10.16
CA GLY A 107 -4.53 -7.31 9.16
C GLY A 107 -4.25 -8.50 8.25
N ALA A 108 -5.05 -8.62 7.20
CA ALA A 108 -4.83 -9.53 6.10
C ALA A 108 -4.67 -8.72 4.82
N MET A 109 -3.80 -9.19 3.93
CA MET A 109 -3.58 -8.59 2.63
C MET A 109 -3.71 -9.58 1.48
N PHE A 110 -4.12 -9.06 0.33
CA PHE A 110 -4.15 -9.73 -0.96
C PHE A 110 -3.45 -8.84 -1.99
N ILE A 111 -2.43 -9.36 -2.66
CA ILE A 111 -1.63 -8.60 -3.63
C ILE A 111 -2.27 -8.66 -5.02
N ILE A 112 -2.65 -7.50 -5.58
CA ILE A 112 -3.11 -7.36 -6.98
C ILE A 112 -1.93 -7.09 -7.92
N HIS A 113 -0.98 -6.24 -7.50
CA HIS A 113 0.25 -5.92 -8.21
C HIS A 113 1.40 -5.71 -7.22
N ALA A 114 2.61 -6.13 -7.57
CA ALA A 114 3.83 -5.74 -6.87
C ALA A 114 5.04 -5.67 -7.82
N SER A 115 5.75 -4.55 -7.77
CA SER A 115 7.01 -4.25 -8.45
C SER A 115 7.98 -3.56 -7.46
N LEU A 116 9.17 -3.17 -7.92
CA LEU A 116 10.12 -2.41 -7.08
C LEU A 116 9.66 -0.96 -6.87
N THR A 117 8.79 -0.44 -7.74
CA THR A 117 8.32 0.95 -7.68
C THR A 117 6.85 1.16 -7.33
N GLU A 118 6.03 0.11 -7.38
CA GLU A 118 4.60 0.17 -7.05
C GLU A 118 4.10 -1.14 -6.43
N TYR A 119 3.12 -1.05 -5.54
CA TYR A 119 2.22 -2.16 -5.26
C TYR A 119 0.78 -1.70 -5.23
N LEU A 120 -0.12 -2.64 -5.49
CA LEU A 120 -1.55 -2.49 -5.30
C LEU A 120 -2.05 -3.72 -4.56
N ILE A 121 -2.61 -3.52 -3.36
CA ILE A 121 -3.09 -4.61 -2.51
C ILE A 121 -4.49 -4.28 -1.97
N ILE A 122 -5.23 -5.31 -1.58
CA ILE A 122 -6.31 -5.15 -0.62
C ILE A 122 -5.71 -5.38 0.75
N PHE A 123 -5.91 -4.46 1.69
CA PHE A 123 -5.51 -4.62 3.08
C PHE A 123 -6.67 -4.28 4.01
N GLY A 124 -6.81 -5.05 5.08
CA GLY A 124 -7.83 -4.76 6.07
C GLY A 124 -7.93 -5.79 7.17
N THR A 125 -8.93 -5.60 8.02
CA THR A 125 -9.26 -6.51 9.11
C THR A 125 -10.75 -6.43 9.41
N PRO A 126 -11.41 -7.56 9.70
CA PRO A 126 -12.80 -7.55 10.19
C PRO A 126 -12.91 -7.23 11.69
N LEU A 127 -11.78 -7.19 12.43
CA LEU A 127 -11.76 -7.00 13.89
C LEU A 127 -11.45 -5.57 14.31
N GLY A 128 -10.74 -4.84 13.44
CA GLY A 128 -10.10 -3.58 13.76
C GLY A 128 -8.66 -3.75 14.23
N THR A 129 -7.85 -2.71 14.03
CA THR A 129 -6.43 -2.69 14.42
C THR A 129 -5.94 -1.25 14.55
N GLU A 130 -4.85 -1.02 15.26
CA GLU A 130 -4.22 0.30 15.41
C GLU A 130 -2.70 0.17 15.48
N GLY A 131 -1.99 1.19 15.02
CA GLY A 131 -0.54 1.16 14.98
C GLY A 131 0.09 2.41 14.39
N HIS A 132 1.40 2.34 14.20
CA HIS A 132 2.21 3.33 13.50
C HIS A 132 2.12 3.09 11.99
N THR A 133 1.95 4.14 11.17
CA THR A 133 1.84 3.98 9.71
C THR A 133 3.14 3.57 9.03
N GLY A 134 4.28 3.71 9.72
CA GLY A 134 5.61 3.58 9.13
C GLY A 134 6.12 4.93 8.61
N LEU A 135 7.43 4.98 8.36
CA LEU A 135 8.11 6.12 7.72
C LEU A 135 8.64 5.64 6.37
N HIS A 136 7.82 5.75 5.33
CA HIS A 136 8.06 5.06 4.06
C HIS A 136 8.78 5.92 3.01
N THR A 137 9.49 5.26 2.10
CA THR A 137 10.16 5.86 0.93
C THR A 137 9.24 6.03 -0.28
N ALA A 138 7.96 5.75 -0.10
CA ALA A 138 6.91 5.79 -1.10
C ALA A 138 5.72 6.60 -0.59
N ASP A 139 4.97 7.18 -1.52
CA ASP A 139 3.64 7.72 -1.25
C ASP A 139 2.65 6.56 -1.15
N ASP A 140 1.72 6.63 -0.21
CA ASP A 140 0.75 5.57 0.05
C ASP A 140 -0.69 6.12 0.09
N TYR A 141 -1.62 5.40 -0.51
CA TYR A 141 -3.01 5.80 -0.73
C TYR A 141 -3.93 4.66 -0.28
N PHE A 142 -4.66 4.88 0.82
CA PHE A 142 -5.68 3.95 1.30
C PHE A 142 -7.05 4.40 0.82
N HIS A 143 -7.57 3.76 -0.23
CA HIS A 143 -8.95 3.98 -0.68
C HIS A 143 -9.89 3.13 0.17
N ILE A 144 -10.70 3.76 1.00
CA ILE A 144 -11.54 3.04 1.98
C ILE A 144 -12.72 2.37 1.26
N LEU A 145 -12.76 1.05 1.32
CA LEU A 145 -13.80 0.22 0.70
C LEU A 145 -14.93 -0.13 1.69
N TYR A 146 -14.59 -0.30 2.96
CA TYR A 146 -15.53 -0.64 4.02
C TYR A 146 -15.05 -0.10 5.36
N GLY A 147 -15.99 0.30 6.22
CA GLY A 147 -15.70 0.77 7.57
C GLY A 147 -15.09 2.17 7.59
N GLU A 148 -14.26 2.42 8.60
CA GLU A 148 -13.57 3.70 8.78
C GLU A 148 -12.11 3.49 9.14
N GLN A 149 -11.25 4.35 8.58
CA GLN A 149 -9.87 4.51 9.04
C GLN A 149 -9.76 5.83 9.79
N TRP A 150 -9.21 5.81 10.99
CA TRP A 150 -8.89 7.00 11.76
C TRP A 150 -7.39 7.23 11.73
N ALA A 151 -6.97 8.48 11.75
CA ALA A 151 -5.55 8.82 11.82
C ALA A 151 -5.35 10.12 12.60
N PHE A 152 -4.13 10.34 13.11
CA PHE A 152 -3.71 11.67 13.54
C PHE A 152 -2.19 11.80 13.44
N SER A 153 -1.73 13.03 13.24
CA SER A 153 -0.31 13.38 13.27
C SER A 153 0.10 13.83 14.67
N ALA A 154 1.33 13.50 15.07
CA ALA A 154 1.88 13.94 16.36
C ALA A 154 1.75 15.47 16.51
N GLY A 155 1.14 15.90 17.63
CA GLY A 155 0.84 17.30 17.91
C GLY A 155 -0.58 17.74 17.55
N SER A 156 -1.33 16.96 16.77
CA SER A 156 -2.76 17.21 16.53
C SER A 156 -3.58 16.72 17.71
N LEU A 157 -4.54 17.53 18.18
CA LEU A 157 -5.49 17.14 19.24
C LEU A 157 -6.74 16.45 18.68
N ASP A 158 -7.06 16.70 17.42
CA ASP A 158 -8.20 16.11 16.71
C ASP A 158 -7.76 14.95 15.81
N LYS A 159 -8.62 13.94 15.69
CA LYS A 159 -8.43 12.83 14.75
C LYS A 159 -9.06 13.14 13.39
N GLU A 160 -8.42 12.65 12.34
CA GLU A 160 -8.96 12.53 10.99
C GLU A 160 -9.80 11.25 10.90
N ILE A 161 -10.92 11.30 10.17
CA ILE A 161 -11.78 10.14 9.90
C ILE A 161 -11.95 10.01 8.39
N TYR A 162 -11.53 8.87 7.87
CA TYR A 162 -11.66 8.47 6.47
C TYR A 162 -12.76 7.41 6.36
N GLN A 163 -13.87 7.79 5.72
CA GLN A 163 -15.04 6.93 5.51
C GLN A 163 -14.98 6.22 4.15
N VAL A 164 -15.87 5.25 3.94
CA VAL A 164 -16.04 4.58 2.64
C VAL A 164 -16.12 5.58 1.48
N GLY A 165 -15.34 5.31 0.44
CA GLY A 165 -15.27 6.18 -0.74
C GLY A 165 -14.32 7.37 -0.62
N SER A 166 -13.64 7.54 0.53
CA SER A 166 -12.56 8.51 0.70
C SER A 166 -11.17 7.89 0.48
N VAL A 167 -10.13 8.73 0.47
CA VAL A 167 -8.72 8.30 0.39
C VAL A 167 -7.95 8.91 1.53
N HIS A 168 -7.26 8.07 2.31
CA HIS A 168 -6.22 8.52 3.22
C HIS A 168 -4.88 8.51 2.49
N TYR A 169 -4.37 9.70 2.19
CA TYR A 169 -3.07 9.89 1.55
C TYR A 169 -1.98 10.09 2.61
N LEU A 170 -0.94 9.27 2.55
CA LEU A 170 0.26 9.34 3.37
C LEU A 170 1.46 9.69 2.49
N PRO A 171 1.93 10.96 2.53
CA PRO A 171 3.11 11.36 1.77
C PRO A 171 4.36 10.60 2.21
N LYS A 172 5.27 10.36 1.24
CA LYS A 172 6.58 9.78 1.55
C LYS A 172 7.29 10.56 2.67
N GLY A 173 7.98 9.84 3.55
CA GLY A 173 8.74 10.44 4.65
C GLY A 173 7.88 11.09 5.73
N THR A 174 6.58 10.79 5.78
CA THR A 174 5.70 11.18 6.90
C THR A 174 5.27 9.96 7.70
N SER A 175 4.81 10.18 8.93
CA SER A 175 4.19 9.14 9.74
C SER A 175 3.01 9.69 10.54
N LYS A 176 2.06 8.80 10.83
CA LYS A 176 0.90 9.04 11.68
C LYS A 176 0.69 7.83 12.59
N GLN A 177 -0.12 8.00 13.63
CA GLN A 177 -0.84 6.85 14.18
C GLN A 177 -2.10 6.64 13.33
N PHE A 178 -2.43 5.39 13.05
CA PHE A 178 -3.67 5.04 12.37
C PHE A 178 -4.44 3.97 13.14
N LYS A 179 -5.74 3.86 12.83
CA LYS A 179 -6.63 2.83 13.34
C LYS A 179 -7.65 2.45 12.28
N MET A 180 -7.75 1.17 11.97
CA MET A 180 -8.89 0.58 11.26
C MET A 180 -10.00 0.31 12.28
N HIS A 181 -11.08 1.10 12.26
CA HIS A 181 -12.06 1.15 13.34
C HIS A 181 -13.09 0.02 13.26
N ARG A 182 -13.09 -0.91 14.23
CA ARG A 182 -14.04 -2.05 14.41
C ARG A 182 -14.14 -3.05 13.25
N GLY A 183 -13.58 -2.72 12.10
CA GLY A 183 -13.55 -3.49 10.86
C GLY A 183 -13.39 -2.51 9.70
N CYS A 184 -12.30 -2.61 8.94
CA CYS A 184 -12.01 -1.71 7.83
C CYS A 184 -11.26 -2.46 6.74
N TRP A 185 -11.59 -2.15 5.49
CA TRP A 185 -10.90 -2.69 4.32
C TRP A 185 -10.62 -1.57 3.33
N ALA A 186 -9.42 -1.57 2.76
CA ALA A 186 -8.98 -0.58 1.80
C ALA A 186 -8.31 -1.25 0.59
N LEU A 187 -8.44 -0.60 -0.56
CA LEU A 187 -7.49 -0.77 -1.66
C LEU A 187 -6.31 0.15 -1.35
N GLU A 188 -5.16 -0.43 -1.12
CA GLU A 188 -3.94 0.27 -0.76
C GLU A 188 -3.01 0.30 -1.98
N TYR A 189 -2.65 1.51 -2.39
CA TYR A 189 -1.75 1.77 -3.51
C TYR A 189 -0.54 2.53 -3.00
N ALA A 190 0.65 1.97 -3.19
CA ALA A 190 1.89 2.69 -2.94
C ALA A 190 2.69 2.89 -4.21
N ARG A 191 3.33 4.07 -4.32
CA ARG A 191 4.24 4.42 -5.42
C ARG A 191 5.50 5.10 -4.91
N GLY A 192 6.64 4.60 -5.36
CA GLY A 192 7.95 4.94 -4.81
C GLY A 192 8.82 3.69 -4.66
N TRP A 193 10.01 3.80 -4.09
CA TRP A 193 10.83 2.60 -3.89
C TRP A 193 10.22 1.73 -2.79
N ILE A 194 9.68 0.57 -3.19
CA ILE A 194 8.97 -0.37 -2.31
C ILE A 194 9.92 -1.22 -1.45
N PRO A 195 11.04 -1.79 -1.95
CA PRO A 195 11.90 -2.66 -1.14
C PRO A 195 12.38 -2.07 0.19
N PRO A 196 12.71 -0.76 0.30
CA PRO A 196 13.06 -0.14 1.58
C PRO A 196 11.92 -0.09 2.61
N MET A 197 10.66 -0.32 2.22
CA MET A 197 9.52 -0.42 3.16
C MET A 197 9.47 -1.79 3.85
N MET A 198 10.06 -2.83 3.25
CA MET A 198 9.96 -4.22 3.71
C MET A 198 10.49 -4.46 5.13
N PRO A 199 11.59 -3.83 5.61
CA PRO A 199 12.03 -3.99 6.99
C PRO A 199 10.94 -3.61 8.00
N PHE A 200 10.15 -2.56 7.73
CA PHE A 200 9.01 -2.21 8.57
C PHE A 200 7.90 -3.27 8.48
N GLY A 201 7.57 -3.70 7.26
CA GLY A 201 6.55 -4.73 7.01
C GLY A 201 6.86 -6.11 7.61
N PHE A 202 8.12 -6.36 7.99
CA PHE A 202 8.57 -7.63 8.59
C PHE A 202 8.98 -7.52 10.05
N ALA A 203 9.14 -6.31 10.59
CA ALA A 203 9.66 -6.12 11.94
C ALA A 203 8.84 -6.92 12.97
N ASP A 204 7.51 -6.71 13.01
CA ASP A 204 6.67 -7.39 14.00
C ASP A 204 6.56 -8.90 13.73
N THR A 205 6.60 -9.34 12.47
CA THR A 205 6.66 -10.79 12.19
C THR A 205 7.94 -11.42 12.74
N LEU A 206 9.09 -10.75 12.59
CA LEU A 206 10.39 -11.27 12.99
C LEU A 206 10.70 -11.08 14.47
N THR A 207 10.11 -10.10 15.14
CA THR A 207 10.43 -9.76 16.54
C THR A 207 9.26 -9.87 17.51
N SER A 208 8.02 -10.03 17.02
CA SER A 208 6.82 -10.13 17.86
C SER A 208 6.07 -11.44 17.65
N THR A 209 5.47 -11.67 16.48
CA THR A 209 4.61 -12.85 16.27
C THR A 209 5.39 -14.13 16.04
N LEU A 210 6.61 -14.03 15.50
CA LEU A 210 7.48 -15.16 15.13
C LEU A 210 6.79 -16.16 14.19
N ASP A 211 5.80 -15.70 13.42
CA ASP A 211 5.09 -16.53 12.45
C ASP A 211 5.92 -16.68 11.17
N PHE A 212 6.89 -17.59 11.22
CA PHE A 212 7.78 -17.88 10.10
C PHE A 212 7.06 -18.52 8.90
N ILE A 213 5.88 -19.12 9.12
CA ILE A 213 5.08 -19.69 8.04
C ILE A 213 4.47 -18.55 7.22
N THR A 214 3.80 -17.61 7.88
CA THR A 214 3.29 -16.40 7.23
C THR A 214 4.43 -15.61 6.59
N PHE A 215 5.57 -15.46 7.28
CA PHE A 215 6.75 -14.80 6.71
C PHE A 215 7.21 -15.43 5.39
N TYR A 216 7.31 -16.77 5.34
CA TYR A 216 7.66 -17.49 4.12
C TYR A 216 6.64 -17.25 3.00
N HIS A 217 5.34 -17.29 3.30
CA HIS A 217 4.30 -17.00 2.31
C HIS A 217 4.41 -15.57 1.79
N THR A 218 4.64 -14.58 2.66
CA THR A 218 4.81 -13.19 2.26
C THR A 218 6.03 -12.99 1.37
N LEU A 219 7.19 -13.57 1.71
CA LEU A 219 8.39 -13.52 0.88
C LEU A 219 8.18 -14.20 -0.48
N ARG A 220 7.60 -15.41 -0.47
CA ARG A 220 7.36 -16.18 -1.69
C ARG A 220 6.42 -15.45 -2.64
N ILE A 221 5.30 -14.92 -2.13
CA ILE A 221 4.28 -14.24 -2.95
C ILE A 221 4.82 -12.90 -3.43
N SER A 222 5.26 -12.02 -2.52
CA SER A 222 5.75 -10.68 -2.88
C SER A 222 6.99 -10.76 -3.77
N GLY A 223 7.92 -11.67 -3.46
CA GLY A 223 9.11 -11.90 -4.27
C GLY A 223 8.78 -12.46 -5.65
N ARG A 224 7.86 -13.42 -5.77
CA ARG A 224 7.38 -13.93 -7.05
C ARG A 224 6.81 -12.80 -7.91
N GLU A 225 5.93 -11.98 -7.35
CA GLU A 225 5.28 -10.88 -8.08
C GLU A 225 6.29 -9.79 -8.50
N MET A 226 7.18 -9.36 -7.58
CA MET A 226 8.21 -8.37 -7.89
C MET A 226 9.21 -8.86 -8.93
N ILE A 227 9.71 -10.09 -8.80
CA ILE A 227 10.66 -10.68 -9.77
C ILE A 227 9.99 -10.85 -11.14
N ARG A 228 8.74 -11.33 -11.16
CA ARG A 228 7.97 -11.50 -12.41
C ARG A 228 7.81 -10.17 -13.14
N ASN A 229 7.41 -9.11 -12.42
CA ASN A 229 7.28 -7.77 -12.98
C ASN A 229 8.62 -7.23 -13.48
N LEU A 230 9.70 -7.42 -12.70
CA LEU A 230 11.05 -7.00 -13.08
C LEU A 230 11.52 -7.66 -14.39
N LEU A 231 11.31 -8.97 -14.53
CA LEU A 231 11.65 -9.72 -15.75
C LEU A 231 10.85 -9.27 -16.98
N GLN A 232 9.68 -8.67 -16.78
CA GLN A 232 8.83 -8.09 -17.82
C GLN A 232 9.12 -6.59 -18.06
N GLY A 233 10.20 -6.06 -17.47
CA GLY A 233 10.61 -4.66 -17.60
C GLY A 233 9.80 -3.68 -16.75
N LYS A 234 8.92 -4.16 -15.87
CA LYS A 234 8.25 -3.33 -14.87
C LYS A 234 9.12 -3.28 -13.61
N ILE A 235 9.84 -2.17 -13.50
CA ILE A 235 10.63 -1.82 -12.31
C ILE A 235 9.67 -1.29 -11.26
#